data_AF-A0A4Y2HEA9-F1
#
_entry.id   AF-A0A4Y2HEA9-F1
#
_cell.length_a   1.000
_cell.length_b   1.000
_cell.length_c   1.000
_cell.angle_alpha   90.00
_cell.angle_beta   90.00
_cell.angle_gamma   90.00
#
_symmetry.space_group_name_H-M   'P 1'
#
loop_
_entity.id
_entity.type
_entity.pdbx_description
1 polymer ?
#
loop_
_entity_poly.entity_id
_entity_poly.type
_entity_poly.pdbx_seq_one_letter_code
_entity_poly.pdbx_strand_id
1 'polypeptide(L)'
;MSPFPSFIETFVIEPEFDCVSCIVRPIPDSLLKFSSISELSRVVAWCFCFLCNSRILDWKCSGNLTSQEVFNSILTIVKLVQQQEFSLKVEFLRQQKTLPGGHRLLSLNSFLDLHSIIRVGGRFSHGQSLTFVQKHPMFLPSRHIVTGLLIRSFHKRNFHAGPLVVLYWLRQKYWFVNGRAIVRQEIHNCTLCTRLGAQPCQYLMDNLFSDRITPPCPFPKVEMDFAAPFLTKPNITRSKGRLKSCIYVIVPRLFI
;
A
#
# COMPACT_ATOMS: atom_id res chain seq x y z
N MET A 1 42.39 18.45 -31.93
CA MET A 1 41.73 19.72 -31.55
C MET A 1 41.00 20.27 -32.75
N SER A 2 39.73 19.91 -32.87
CA SER A 2 38.64 20.51 -33.64
C SER A 2 37.38 19.64 -33.34
N PRO A 3 36.16 20.12 -33.61
CA PRO A 3 35.16 20.42 -32.60
C PRO A 3 34.16 19.27 -32.41
N PHE A 4 33.69 19.08 -31.17
CA PHE A 4 32.47 18.33 -30.90
C PHE A 4 31.27 19.12 -31.45
N PRO A 5 30.50 18.59 -32.42
CA PRO A 5 29.17 19.11 -32.69
C PRO A 5 28.23 18.55 -31.61
N SER A 6 27.50 19.46 -30.99
CA SER A 6 26.38 19.20 -30.08
C SER A 6 25.29 18.35 -30.76
N PHE A 7 25.33 17.03 -30.56
CA PHE A 7 24.21 16.13 -30.83
C PHE A 7 23.43 15.91 -29.52
N ILE A 8 22.55 16.85 -29.19
CA ILE A 8 21.46 16.67 -28.21
C ILE A 8 20.10 16.63 -28.95
N GLU A 9 20.12 16.27 -30.23
CA GLU A 9 18.94 15.69 -30.88
C GLU A 9 19.10 14.17 -30.90
N THR A 10 18.88 13.55 -29.74
CA THR A 10 18.83 12.10 -29.62
C THR A 10 17.40 11.66 -29.35
N PHE A 11 16.71 11.38 -30.44
CA PHE A 11 15.74 10.30 -30.54
C PHE A 11 14.64 10.32 -29.49
N VAL A 12 13.73 11.29 -29.62
CA VAL A 12 12.31 10.94 -29.49
C VAL A 12 12.01 10.02 -30.67
N ILE A 13 12.35 8.74 -30.53
CA ILE A 13 11.61 7.70 -31.23
C ILE A 13 10.22 7.88 -30.64
N GLU A 14 9.35 8.62 -31.32
CA GLU A 14 7.94 8.29 -31.29
C GLU A 14 7.87 6.91 -31.91
N PRO A 15 7.69 5.87 -31.11
CA PRO A 15 7.16 4.68 -31.73
C PRO A 15 5.71 5.07 -31.97
N GLU A 16 5.31 5.12 -33.23
CA GLU A 16 3.93 4.85 -33.62
C GLU A 16 3.58 3.43 -33.09
N PHE A 17 3.46 3.28 -31.76
CA PHE A 17 3.01 2.08 -31.09
C PHE A 17 1.49 2.09 -31.16
N ASP A 18 0.99 1.89 -32.38
CA ASP A 18 -0.35 1.39 -32.62
C ASP A 18 -0.54 -0.03 -32.05
N CYS A 19 0.46 -0.62 -31.39
CA CYS A 19 0.30 -1.77 -30.51
C CYS A 19 -0.50 -1.46 -29.23
N VAL A 20 -0.60 -0.20 -28.79
CA VAL A 20 -1.44 0.19 -27.62
C VAL A 20 -2.93 0.18 -27.99
N SER A 21 -3.28 0.29 -29.27
CA SER A 21 -4.67 0.23 -29.76
C SER A 21 -5.35 -1.13 -29.49
N CYS A 22 -4.57 -2.20 -29.29
CA CYS A 22 -5.09 -3.54 -29.03
C CYS A 22 -5.58 -3.77 -27.59
N ILE A 23 -5.36 -2.81 -26.66
CA ILE A 23 -5.83 -2.90 -25.26
C ILE A 23 -6.94 -1.86 -25.01
N VAL A 24 -7.78 -1.57 -26.01
CA VAL A 24 -9.05 -0.87 -25.79
C VAL A 24 -10.12 -1.92 -25.47
N ARG A 25 -9.97 -2.58 -24.32
CA ARG A 25 -11.02 -3.37 -23.68
C ARG A 25 -11.08 -2.94 -22.22
N PRO A 26 -12.26 -3.02 -21.56
CA PRO A 26 -12.35 -2.70 -20.14
C PRO A 26 -11.28 -3.50 -19.37
N ILE A 27 -10.77 -2.90 -18.30
CA ILE A 27 -9.89 -3.58 -17.37
C ILE A 27 -10.50 -4.96 -17.07
N PRO A 28 -9.81 -6.07 -17.38
CA PRO A 28 -10.38 -7.37 -17.11
C PRO A 28 -10.56 -7.53 -15.61
N ASP A 29 -11.64 -8.20 -15.18
CA ASP A 29 -11.91 -8.53 -13.76
C ASP A 29 -10.75 -9.27 -13.09
N SER A 30 -9.81 -9.79 -13.88
CA SER A 30 -8.54 -10.31 -13.40
C SER A 30 -7.70 -9.28 -12.64
N LEU A 31 -7.87 -7.97 -12.87
CA LEU A 31 -7.19 -6.92 -12.09
C LEU A 31 -7.68 -6.83 -10.64
N LEU A 32 -8.87 -7.36 -10.34
CA LEU A 32 -9.40 -7.47 -8.97
C LEU A 32 -8.59 -8.48 -8.13
N LYS A 33 -7.87 -9.40 -8.78
CA LYS A 33 -7.20 -10.53 -8.12
C LYS A 33 -5.79 -10.20 -7.61
N PHE A 34 -5.19 -9.09 -8.04
CA PHE A 34 -3.83 -8.76 -7.64
C PHE A 34 -3.77 -8.16 -6.24
N SER A 35 -2.79 -8.60 -5.45
CA SER A 35 -2.56 -8.14 -4.09
C SER A 35 -1.54 -6.99 -4.00
N SER A 36 -0.75 -6.81 -5.06
CA SER A 36 0.37 -5.87 -5.14
C SER A 36 0.45 -5.18 -6.50
N ILE A 37 0.68 -3.87 -6.49
CA ILE A 37 0.90 -3.12 -7.74
C ILE A 37 2.17 -3.58 -8.47
N SER A 38 3.20 -4.03 -7.74
CA SER A 38 4.45 -4.49 -8.34
C SER A 38 4.27 -5.78 -9.13
N GLU A 39 3.43 -6.69 -8.62
CA GLU A 39 3.06 -7.93 -9.31
C GLU A 39 2.29 -7.60 -10.58
N LEU A 40 1.27 -6.74 -10.44
CA LEU A 40 0.45 -6.30 -11.56
C LEU A 40 1.31 -5.62 -12.65
N SER A 41 2.17 -4.67 -12.30
CA SER A 41 3.03 -3.98 -13.27
C SER A 41 3.98 -4.93 -13.98
N ARG A 42 4.48 -5.97 -13.28
CA ARG A 42 5.38 -6.97 -13.89
C ARG A 42 4.63 -7.89 -14.84
N VAL A 43 3.44 -8.35 -14.48
CA VAL A 43 2.61 -9.17 -15.38
C VAL A 43 2.27 -8.38 -16.64
N VAL A 44 1.80 -7.14 -16.50
CA VAL A 44 1.50 -6.28 -17.65
C VAL A 44 2.74 -6.02 -18.50
N ALA A 45 3.90 -5.79 -17.88
CA ALA A 45 5.15 -5.62 -18.62
C ALA A 45 5.54 -6.89 -19.40
N TRP A 46 5.42 -8.08 -18.81
CA TRP A 46 5.65 -9.34 -19.50
C TRP A 46 4.67 -9.57 -20.65
N CYS A 47 3.39 -9.21 -20.48
CA CYS A 47 2.42 -9.24 -21.57
C CYS A 47 2.86 -8.35 -22.74
N PHE A 48 3.39 -7.15 -22.45
CA PHE A 48 3.96 -6.29 -23.49
C PHE A 48 5.20 -6.90 -24.15
N CYS A 49 6.15 -7.44 -23.37
CA CYS A 49 7.33 -8.11 -23.94
C CYS A 49 6.93 -9.27 -24.86
N PHE A 50 5.95 -10.07 -24.46
CA PHE A 50 5.42 -11.16 -25.28
C PHE A 50 4.81 -10.64 -26.58
N LEU A 51 3.97 -9.59 -26.50
CA LEU A 51 3.36 -8.97 -27.68
C LEU A 51 4.41 -8.40 -28.64
N CYS A 52 5.41 -7.69 -28.13
CA CYS A 52 6.52 -7.17 -28.92
C CYS A 52 7.28 -8.31 -29.60
N ASN A 53 7.66 -9.35 -28.87
CA ASN A 53 8.39 -10.50 -29.42
C ASN A 53 7.57 -11.28 -30.47
N SER A 54 6.24 -11.28 -30.35
CA SER A 54 5.34 -11.93 -31.30
C SER A 54 5.11 -11.13 -32.59
N ARG A 55 5.33 -9.81 -32.57
CA ARG A 55 4.99 -8.89 -33.67
C ARG A 55 6.19 -8.23 -34.33
N ILE A 56 7.28 -8.03 -33.59
CA ILE A 56 8.48 -7.30 -34.02
C ILE A 56 9.65 -8.28 -34.03
N LEU A 57 10.17 -8.57 -35.22
CA LEU A 57 11.26 -9.54 -35.40
C LEU A 57 12.63 -8.98 -34.98
N ASP A 58 12.83 -7.67 -35.14
CA ASP A 58 14.13 -7.00 -34.96
C ASP A 58 14.42 -6.55 -33.53
N TRP A 59 13.39 -6.40 -32.68
CA TRP A 59 13.54 -6.01 -31.27
C TRP A 59 12.93 -7.08 -30.37
N LYS A 60 13.78 -7.95 -29.82
CA LYS A 60 13.36 -8.94 -28.84
C LYS A 60 13.59 -8.44 -27.42
N CYS A 61 12.52 -8.31 -26.65
CA CYS A 61 12.57 -8.24 -25.20
C CYS A 61 13.07 -9.59 -24.68
N SER A 62 14.37 -9.68 -24.40
CA SER A 62 15.03 -10.88 -23.88
C SER A 62 15.69 -10.56 -22.53
N GLY A 63 15.61 -11.50 -21.59
CA GLY A 63 16.17 -11.35 -20.25
C GLY A 63 15.18 -10.80 -19.21
N ASN A 64 15.71 -10.15 -18.18
CA ASN A 64 14.91 -9.63 -17.07
C ASN A 64 14.21 -8.31 -17.43
N LEU A 65 13.01 -8.09 -16.89
CA LEU A 65 12.28 -6.84 -17.02
C LEU A 65 13.13 -5.64 -16.59
N THR A 66 13.26 -4.68 -17.50
CA THR A 66 13.91 -3.39 -17.27
C THR A 66 13.01 -2.45 -16.47
N SER A 67 13.62 -1.46 -15.82
CA SER A 67 12.88 -0.40 -15.11
C SER A 67 11.94 0.38 -16.04
N GLN A 68 12.34 0.58 -17.29
CA GLN A 68 11.56 1.28 -18.29
C GLN A 68 10.31 0.49 -18.70
N GLU A 69 10.42 -0.83 -18.90
CA GLU A 69 9.27 -1.69 -19.21
C GLU A 69 8.25 -1.71 -18.06
N VAL A 70 8.73 -1.78 -16.83
CA VAL A 70 7.87 -1.70 -15.63
C VAL A 70 7.24 -0.31 -15.50
N PHE A 71 7.95 0.75 -15.86
CA PHE A 71 7.39 2.10 -15.85
C PHE A 71 6.29 2.26 -16.91
N ASN A 72 6.54 1.78 -18.14
CA ASN A 72 5.57 1.79 -19.24
C ASN A 72 4.31 0.99 -18.89
N SER A 73 4.45 -0.13 -18.18
CA SER A 73 3.30 -0.91 -17.72
C SER A 73 2.48 -0.15 -16.69
N ILE A 74 3.11 0.57 -15.76
CA ILE A 74 2.40 1.46 -14.81
C ILE A 74 1.64 2.56 -15.55
N LEU A 75 2.27 3.22 -16.53
CA LEU A 75 1.62 4.24 -17.35
C LEU A 75 0.39 3.69 -18.08
N THR A 76 0.51 2.49 -18.63
CA THR A 76 -0.60 1.80 -19.30
C THR A 76 -1.74 1.50 -18.32
N ILE A 77 -1.44 0.95 -17.15
CA ILE A 77 -2.45 0.66 -16.12
C ILE A 77 -3.20 1.95 -15.75
N VAL A 78 -2.48 3.04 -15.52
CA VAL A 78 -3.09 4.35 -15.21
C VAL A 78 -3.98 4.83 -16.35
N LYS A 79 -3.51 4.73 -17.60
CA LYS A 79 -4.27 5.11 -18.80
C LYS A 79 -5.57 4.32 -18.92
N LEU A 80 -5.54 3.01 -18.70
CA LEU A 80 -6.72 2.15 -18.72
C LEU A 80 -7.73 2.54 -17.63
N VAL A 81 -7.25 2.76 -16.40
CA VAL A 81 -8.09 3.19 -15.27
C VAL A 81 -8.76 4.52 -15.58
N GLN A 82 -8.02 5.47 -16.17
CA GLN A 82 -8.57 6.76 -16.56
C GLN A 82 -9.59 6.66 -17.70
N GLN A 83 -9.34 5.79 -18.69
CA GLN A 83 -10.29 5.56 -19.77
C GLN A 83 -11.60 4.95 -19.26
N GLN A 84 -11.52 4.06 -18.27
CA GLN A 84 -12.71 3.44 -17.69
C GLN A 84 -13.52 4.40 -16.80
N GLU A 85 -12.86 5.10 -15.89
CA GLU A 85 -13.55 5.94 -14.89
C GLU A 85 -13.84 7.35 -15.39
N PHE A 86 -13.07 7.83 -16.37
CA PHE A 86 -13.12 9.21 -16.86
C PHE A 86 -13.23 9.29 -18.38
N SER A 87 -13.87 8.31 -19.03
CA SER A 87 -14.06 8.24 -20.50
C SER A 87 -14.49 9.58 -21.11
N LEU A 88 -15.58 10.15 -20.61
CA LEU A 88 -16.11 11.45 -21.05
C LEU A 88 -15.06 12.56 -20.92
N LYS A 89 -14.33 12.60 -19.80
CA LYS A 89 -13.30 13.63 -19.59
C LYS A 89 -12.12 13.46 -20.54
N VAL A 90 -11.72 12.23 -20.85
CA VAL A 90 -10.67 11.96 -21.85
C VAL A 90 -11.12 12.46 -23.22
N GLU A 91 -12.36 12.20 -23.63
CA GLU A 91 -12.90 12.63 -24.92
C GLU A 91 -12.98 14.15 -25.05
N PHE A 92 -13.49 14.85 -24.03
CA PHE A 92 -13.55 16.31 -24.01
C PHE A 92 -12.16 16.95 -24.07
N LEU A 93 -11.18 16.41 -23.31
CA LEU A 93 -9.80 16.90 -23.34
C LEU A 93 -9.11 16.63 -24.68
N ARG A 94 -9.40 15.50 -25.35
CA ARG A 94 -8.92 15.23 -26.71
C ARG A 94 -9.47 16.24 -27.72
N GLN A 95 -10.74 16.63 -27.57
CA GLN A 95 -11.39 17.62 -28.42
C GLN A 95 -11.07 19.07 -28.04
N GLN A 96 -10.19 19.31 -27.04
CA GLN A 96 -9.89 20.63 -26.47
C GLN A 96 -11.14 21.40 -26.02
N LYS A 97 -12.21 20.68 -25.65
CA LYS A 97 -13.46 21.27 -25.16
C LYS A 97 -13.47 21.29 -23.64
N THR A 98 -14.07 22.34 -23.08
CA THR A 98 -14.33 22.39 -21.64
C THR A 98 -15.47 21.45 -21.27
N LEU A 99 -15.37 20.80 -20.12
CA LEU A 99 -16.46 19.97 -19.59
C LEU A 99 -17.70 20.84 -19.36
N PRO A 100 -18.92 20.32 -19.60
CA PRO A 100 -20.16 21.03 -19.27
C PRO A 100 -20.20 21.36 -17.77
N GLY A 101 -20.67 22.56 -17.44
CA GLY A 101 -20.70 23.09 -16.07
C GLY A 101 -21.40 22.15 -15.08
N GLY A 102 -20.77 21.89 -13.92
CA GLY A 102 -21.34 21.08 -12.83
C GLY A 102 -20.61 19.76 -12.53
N HIS A 103 -19.70 19.29 -13.40
CA HIS A 103 -18.89 18.11 -13.10
C HIS A 103 -17.86 18.39 -12.00
N ARG A 104 -17.83 17.55 -10.94
CA ARG A 104 -16.84 17.61 -9.82
C ARG A 104 -15.36 17.67 -10.26
N LEU A 105 -15.08 17.29 -11.51
CA LEU A 105 -13.76 17.26 -12.10
C LEU A 105 -13.34 18.56 -12.80
N LEU A 106 -14.22 19.58 -12.86
CA LEU A 106 -13.94 20.93 -13.38
C LEU A 106 -13.01 21.73 -12.47
N SER A 107 -12.98 21.43 -11.17
CA SER A 107 -12.17 22.17 -10.19
C SER A 107 -10.65 22.00 -10.38
N LEU A 108 -10.22 21.02 -11.19
CA LEU A 108 -8.81 20.73 -11.42
C LEU A 108 -8.47 21.13 -12.85
N ASN A 109 -7.46 22.01 -13.02
CA ASN A 109 -6.93 22.39 -14.33
C ASN A 109 -6.17 21.21 -14.96
N SER A 110 -6.89 20.20 -15.44
CA SER A 110 -6.34 18.96 -15.96
C SER A 110 -6.11 19.02 -17.46
N PHE A 111 -5.03 18.41 -17.94
CA PHE A 111 -4.68 18.30 -19.35
C PHE A 111 -4.23 16.87 -19.70
N LEU A 112 -4.16 16.57 -21.01
CA LEU A 112 -3.61 15.31 -21.50
C LEU A 112 -2.12 15.47 -21.80
N ASP A 113 -1.32 14.56 -21.26
CA ASP A 113 0.11 14.43 -21.56
C ASP A 113 0.34 13.75 -22.93
N LEU A 114 1.59 13.75 -23.42
CA LEU A 114 2.03 13.06 -24.64
C LEU A 114 1.62 11.57 -24.65
N HIS A 115 1.58 10.95 -23.47
CA HIS A 115 1.16 9.55 -23.29
C HIS A 115 -0.37 9.35 -23.28
N SER A 116 -1.17 10.39 -23.56
CA SER A 116 -2.64 10.42 -23.42
C SER A 116 -3.13 10.11 -22.00
N ILE A 117 -2.37 10.54 -20.99
CA ILE A 117 -2.72 10.38 -19.57
C ILE A 117 -3.22 11.73 -19.04
N ILE A 118 -4.35 11.71 -18.33
CA ILE A 118 -4.85 12.89 -17.63
C ILE A 118 -3.90 13.21 -16.49
N ARG A 119 -3.31 14.41 -16.55
CA ARG A 119 -2.51 14.98 -15.47
C ARG A 119 -3.21 16.18 -14.88
N VAL A 120 -2.92 16.46 -13.62
CA VAL A 120 -3.39 17.68 -12.97
C VAL A 120 -2.36 18.77 -13.22
N GLY A 121 -2.76 19.78 -13.99
CA GLY A 121 -2.04 21.05 -14.09
C GLY A 121 -2.16 21.83 -12.78
N GLY A 122 -1.17 22.69 -12.52
CA GLY A 122 -1.06 23.30 -11.21
C GLY A 122 -0.21 24.57 -11.15
N ARG A 123 -0.07 25.03 -9.90
CA ARG A 123 0.59 26.28 -9.47
C ARG A 123 2.12 26.17 -9.35
N PHE A 124 2.67 24.98 -9.57
CA PHE A 124 4.12 24.70 -9.46
C PHE A 124 4.84 24.77 -10.80
N SER A 125 4.22 25.38 -11.82
CA SER A 125 4.80 25.58 -13.16
C SER A 125 6.21 26.18 -13.11
N HIS A 126 6.42 27.15 -12.23
CA HIS A 126 7.68 27.90 -12.09
C HIS A 126 8.74 27.24 -11.17
N GLY A 127 8.44 26.10 -10.54
CA GLY A 127 9.41 25.42 -9.67
C GLY A 127 10.54 24.76 -10.46
N GLN A 128 11.69 25.43 -10.65
CA GLN A 128 12.79 24.91 -11.47
C GLN A 128 13.40 23.60 -10.94
N SER A 129 13.36 23.37 -9.63
CA SER A 129 13.93 22.16 -8.99
C SER A 129 13.03 20.91 -9.09
N LEU A 130 11.78 21.03 -9.57
CA LEU A 130 10.83 19.92 -9.63
C LEU A 130 10.84 19.23 -11.00
N THR A 131 10.78 17.89 -10.98
CA THR A 131 10.62 17.10 -12.20
C THR A 131 9.22 17.28 -12.79
N PHE A 132 9.06 17.02 -14.10
CA PHE A 132 7.77 17.12 -14.79
C PHE A 132 6.66 16.31 -14.10
N VAL A 133 6.97 15.08 -13.65
CA VAL A 133 6.02 14.20 -12.96
C VAL A 133 5.57 14.78 -11.61
N GLN A 134 6.46 15.47 -10.89
CA GLN A 134 6.14 16.14 -9.63
C GLN A 134 5.30 17.40 -9.83
N LYS A 135 5.58 18.16 -10.90
CA LYS A 135 4.78 19.34 -11.27
C LYS A 135 3.37 18.94 -11.71
N HIS A 136 3.27 17.84 -12.44
CA HIS A 136 2.05 17.38 -13.11
C HIS A 136 1.76 15.92 -12.73
N PRO A 137 1.29 15.67 -11.50
CA PRO A 137 0.97 14.31 -11.06
C PRO A 137 -0.16 13.70 -11.89
N MET A 138 -0.10 12.39 -12.07
CA MET A 138 -1.11 11.62 -12.82
C MET A 138 -2.41 11.54 -12.03
N PHE A 139 -3.52 11.85 -12.68
CA PHE A 139 -4.82 11.83 -12.03
C PHE A 139 -5.33 10.39 -11.85
N LEU A 140 -5.78 10.04 -10.65
CA LEU A 140 -6.34 8.72 -10.36
C LEU A 140 -7.70 8.83 -9.66
N PRO A 141 -8.62 7.90 -9.95
CA PRO A 141 -9.87 7.79 -9.21
C PRO A 141 -9.61 7.44 -7.75
N SER A 142 -10.42 8.02 -6.87
CA SER A 142 -10.33 7.80 -5.43
C SER A 142 -10.69 6.38 -5.01
N ARG A 143 -11.76 5.84 -5.60
CA ARG A 143 -12.34 4.53 -5.26
C ARG A 143 -12.06 3.53 -6.38
N HIS A 144 -10.80 3.10 -6.50
CA HIS A 144 -10.40 2.09 -7.46
C HIS A 144 -9.31 1.20 -6.87
N ILE A 145 -9.28 -0.07 -7.27
CA ILE A 145 -8.36 -1.07 -6.70
C ILE A 145 -6.90 -0.71 -6.97
N VAL A 146 -6.59 -0.21 -8.16
CA VAL A 146 -5.23 0.28 -8.48
C VAL A 146 -4.78 1.38 -7.52
N THR A 147 -5.67 2.30 -7.14
CA THR A 147 -5.36 3.35 -6.17
C THR A 147 -5.07 2.76 -4.79
N GLY A 148 -5.86 1.79 -4.33
CA GLY A 148 -5.60 1.06 -3.09
C GLY A 148 -4.27 0.30 -3.12
N LEU A 149 -3.97 -0.41 -4.22
CA LEU A 149 -2.70 -1.12 -4.40
C LEU A 149 -1.49 -0.18 -4.39
N LEU A 150 -1.61 1.01 -4.99
CA LEU A 150 -0.58 2.04 -4.94
C LEU A 150 -0.38 2.57 -3.52
N ILE A 151 -1.46 2.87 -2.79
CA ILE A 151 -1.34 3.35 -1.41
C ILE A 151 -0.65 2.30 -0.54
N ARG A 152 -1.06 1.04 -0.64
CA ARG A 152 -0.47 -0.07 0.12
C ARG A 152 1.00 -0.28 -0.21
N SER A 153 1.40 -0.16 -1.48
CA SER A 153 2.80 -0.32 -1.88
C SER A 153 3.69 0.80 -1.33
N PHE A 154 3.23 2.05 -1.38
CA PHE A 154 3.95 3.18 -0.79
C PHE A 154 4.00 3.09 0.74
N HIS A 155 2.92 2.64 1.39
CA HIS A 155 2.89 2.42 2.82
C HIS A 155 3.93 1.36 3.25
N LYS A 156 3.97 0.20 2.56
CA LYS A 156 4.97 -0.85 2.84
C LYS A 156 6.40 -0.41 2.51
N ARG A 157 6.61 0.26 1.37
CA ARG A 157 7.92 0.76 0.93
C ARG A 157 8.53 1.79 1.89
N ASN A 158 7.69 2.56 2.57
CA ASN A 158 8.10 3.55 3.56
C ASN A 158 7.96 3.01 4.99
N PHE A 159 8.23 1.73 5.21
CA PHE A 159 8.27 1.11 6.55
C PHE A 159 7.04 1.38 7.40
N HIS A 160 5.85 1.24 6.82
CA HIS A 160 4.57 1.49 7.49
C HIS A 160 4.39 2.93 8.00
N ALA A 161 4.97 3.90 7.29
CA ALA A 161 4.81 5.32 7.61
C ALA A 161 3.34 5.76 7.73
N GLY A 162 3.12 6.78 8.55
CA GLY A 162 1.80 7.33 8.81
C GLY A 162 1.12 7.96 7.58
N PRO A 163 -0.20 8.21 7.65
CA PRO A 163 -0.99 8.62 6.48
C PRO A 163 -0.52 9.89 5.78
N LEU A 164 -0.04 10.88 6.53
CA LEU A 164 0.42 12.15 5.95
C LEU A 164 1.72 11.96 5.14
N VAL A 165 2.63 11.14 5.63
CA VAL A 165 3.91 10.85 4.95
C VAL A 165 3.66 10.05 3.67
N VAL A 166 2.81 9.01 3.75
CA VAL A 166 2.43 8.23 2.56
C VAL A 166 1.74 9.11 1.52
N LEU A 167 0.84 10.00 1.95
CA LEU A 167 0.18 10.95 1.06
C LEU A 167 1.17 11.91 0.39
N TYR A 168 2.18 12.39 1.11
CA TYR A 168 3.24 13.25 0.55
C TYR A 168 3.98 12.53 -0.59
N TRP A 169 4.45 11.30 -0.36
CA TRP A 169 5.14 10.52 -1.37
C TRP A 169 4.26 10.19 -2.58
N LEU A 170 2.98 9.90 -2.35
CA LEU A 170 2.02 9.67 -3.43
C LEU A 170 1.82 10.93 -4.26
N ARG A 171 1.69 12.11 -3.64
CA ARG A 171 1.47 13.40 -4.33
C ARG A 171 2.60 13.82 -5.26
N GLN A 172 3.81 13.29 -5.07
CA GLN A 172 4.91 13.51 -6.00
C GLN A 172 4.69 12.84 -7.38
N LYS A 173 3.75 11.89 -7.49
CA LYS A 173 3.51 11.15 -8.74
C LYS A 173 2.04 11.07 -9.14
N TYR A 174 1.13 11.06 -8.17
CA TYR A 174 -0.29 10.79 -8.35
C TYR A 174 -1.16 11.82 -7.63
N TRP A 175 -2.30 12.15 -8.23
CA TRP A 175 -3.30 13.03 -7.65
C TRP A 175 -4.67 12.34 -7.60
N PHE A 176 -5.33 12.40 -6.46
CA PHE A 176 -6.63 11.78 -6.24
C PHE A 176 -7.51 12.67 -5.36
N VAL A 177 -8.82 12.68 -5.65
CA VAL A 177 -9.81 13.47 -4.90
C VAL A 177 -9.98 12.86 -3.50
N ASN A 178 -10.09 13.69 -2.46
CA ASN A 178 -10.22 13.25 -1.06
C ASN A 178 -9.08 12.34 -0.55
N GLY A 179 -7.86 12.59 -1.00
CA GLY A 179 -6.76 11.67 -0.77
C GLY A 179 -6.38 11.37 0.68
N ARG A 180 -6.55 12.33 1.59
CA ARG A 180 -6.31 12.10 3.03
C ARG A 180 -7.20 10.98 3.59
N ALA A 181 -8.48 10.97 3.23
CA ALA A 181 -9.44 9.99 3.75
C ALA A 181 -9.11 8.58 3.26
N ILE A 182 -8.81 8.44 1.97
CA ILE A 182 -8.53 7.14 1.33
C ILE A 182 -7.23 6.55 1.85
N VAL A 183 -6.19 7.37 1.96
CA VAL A 183 -4.90 6.91 2.51
C VAL A 183 -5.06 6.47 3.96
N ARG A 184 -5.83 7.21 4.77
CA ARG A 184 -6.13 6.83 6.15
C ARG A 184 -6.89 5.49 6.22
N GLN A 185 -7.89 5.31 5.37
CA GLN A 185 -8.67 4.07 5.29
C GLN A 185 -7.79 2.87 4.92
N GLU A 186 -6.96 2.98 3.88
CA GLU A 186 -6.07 1.89 3.46
C GLU A 186 -5.02 1.53 4.52
N ILE A 187 -4.49 2.51 5.25
CA ILE A 187 -3.54 2.27 6.34
C ILE A 187 -4.22 1.63 7.54
N HIS A 188 -5.46 2.03 7.86
CA HIS A 188 -6.24 1.41 8.93
C HIS A 188 -6.52 -0.08 8.64
N ASN A 189 -6.68 -0.44 7.37
CA ASN A 189 -6.85 -1.83 6.94
C ASN A 189 -5.54 -2.64 6.97
N CYS A 190 -4.39 -2.03 7.28
CA CYS A 190 -3.12 -2.74 7.38
C CYS A 190 -3.02 -3.47 8.72
N THR A 191 -3.11 -4.80 8.67
CA THR A 191 -3.07 -5.68 9.86
C THR A 191 -1.82 -5.48 10.73
N LEU A 192 -0.66 -5.20 10.14
CA LEU A 192 0.56 -4.89 10.88
C LEU A 192 0.43 -3.58 11.67
N CYS A 193 -0.07 -2.51 11.05
CA CYS A 193 -0.29 -1.24 11.74
C CYS A 193 -1.38 -1.35 12.80
N THR A 194 -2.46 -2.10 12.54
CA THR A 194 -3.51 -2.35 13.53
C THR A 194 -2.93 -3.09 14.74
N ARG A 195 -2.09 -4.11 14.52
CA ARG A 195 -1.47 -4.89 15.61
C ARG A 195 -0.47 -4.06 16.41
N LEU A 196 0.39 -3.29 15.74
CA LEU A 196 1.43 -2.48 16.39
C LEU A 196 0.86 -1.22 17.06
N GLY A 197 -0.25 -0.68 16.55
CA GLY A 197 -0.95 0.48 17.10
C GLY A 197 -1.99 0.14 18.17
N ALA A 198 -2.16 -1.14 18.50
CA ALA A 198 -3.09 -1.57 19.53
C ALA A 198 -2.69 -0.95 20.87
N GLN A 199 -3.59 -0.15 21.44
CA GLN A 199 -3.36 0.44 22.75
C GLN A 199 -3.45 -0.67 23.81
N PRO A 200 -2.55 -0.68 24.81
CA PRO A 200 -2.73 -1.55 25.96
C PRO A 200 -4.09 -1.25 26.59
N CYS A 201 -4.75 -2.30 27.11
CA CYS A 201 -5.97 -2.11 27.89
C CYS A 201 -5.65 -1.15 29.04
N GLN A 202 -6.28 0.02 29.04
CA GLN A 202 -6.23 0.93 30.17
C GLN A 202 -7.15 0.34 31.23
N TYR A 203 -6.57 -0.39 32.18
CA TYR A 203 -7.29 -0.84 33.35
C TYR A 203 -7.65 0.40 34.17
N LEU A 204 -8.95 0.68 34.31
CA LEU A 204 -9.41 1.54 35.39
C LEU A 204 -9.02 0.84 36.69
N MET A 205 -8.19 1.49 37.50
CA MET A 205 -7.87 1.00 38.84
C MET A 205 -9.16 1.05 39.65
N ASP A 206 -9.77 -0.12 39.86
CA ASP A 206 -10.95 -0.23 40.71
C ASP A 206 -10.58 0.03 42.17
N ASN A 207 -11.58 0.33 42.99
CA ASN A 207 -11.39 0.46 44.43
C ASN A 207 -10.85 -0.85 44.98
N LEU A 208 -9.84 -0.75 45.86
CA LEU A 208 -9.33 -1.92 46.57
C LEU A 208 -10.47 -2.53 47.39
N PHE A 209 -10.66 -3.85 47.30
CA PHE A 209 -11.61 -4.57 48.15
C PHE A 209 -11.34 -4.27 49.64
N SER A 210 -12.40 -4.21 50.44
CA SER A 210 -12.32 -3.94 51.89
C SER A 210 -11.27 -4.82 52.58
N ASP A 211 -11.19 -6.08 52.17
CA ASP A 211 -10.21 -7.07 52.64
C ASP A 211 -8.74 -6.63 52.52
N ARG A 212 -8.39 -5.71 51.61
CA ARG A 212 -7.03 -5.16 51.48
C ARG A 212 -6.79 -3.94 52.35
N ILE A 213 -7.85 -3.25 52.79
CA ILE A 213 -7.77 -1.97 53.50
C ILE A 213 -7.98 -2.17 55.01
N THR A 214 -8.86 -3.10 55.39
CA THR A 214 -9.14 -3.41 56.79
C THR A 214 -8.21 -4.53 57.28
N PRO A 215 -7.31 -4.28 58.24
CA PRO A 215 -6.47 -5.32 58.81
C PRO A 215 -7.36 -6.33 59.55
N PRO A 216 -7.39 -7.61 59.15
CA PRO A 216 -8.17 -8.61 59.85
C PRO A 216 -7.34 -9.18 61.02
N CYS A 217 -7.92 -10.08 61.84
CA CYS A 217 -7.15 -10.86 62.83
C CYS A 217 -5.99 -11.64 62.16
N PRO A 218 -5.02 -12.20 62.88
CA PRO A 218 -4.03 -13.10 62.28
C PRO A 218 -4.68 -14.42 61.81
N PHE A 219 -4.29 -14.91 60.63
CA PHE A 219 -4.76 -16.17 60.00
C PHE A 219 -6.27 -16.35 59.64
N PRO A 220 -7.04 -15.32 59.24
CA PRO A 220 -8.49 -15.40 58.99
C PRO A 220 -8.79 -15.85 57.55
N LYS A 221 -7.84 -15.62 56.64
CA LYS A 221 -7.89 -16.02 55.23
C LYS A 221 -6.52 -16.60 54.86
N VAL A 222 -6.55 -17.70 54.13
CA VAL A 222 -5.38 -18.41 53.65
C VAL A 222 -5.50 -18.52 52.14
N GLU A 223 -4.42 -18.18 51.43
CA GLU A 223 -4.34 -18.40 49.99
C GLU A 223 -3.61 -19.72 49.74
N MET A 224 -4.16 -20.50 48.82
CA MET A 224 -3.63 -21.81 48.43
C MET A 224 -3.27 -21.74 46.95
N ASP A 225 -1.97 -21.80 46.67
CA ASP A 225 -1.47 -21.85 45.31
C ASP A 225 -0.95 -23.26 45.00
N PHE A 226 -1.34 -23.76 43.83
CA PHE A 226 -0.84 -25.02 43.31
C PHE A 226 0.29 -24.74 42.33
N ALA A 227 1.46 -25.30 42.62
CA ALA A 227 2.49 -25.41 41.61
C ALA A 227 2.12 -26.54 40.64
N ALA A 228 2.40 -26.31 39.36
CA ALA A 228 2.11 -27.22 38.25
C ALA A 228 2.55 -28.68 38.53
N PRO A 229 1.94 -29.69 37.90
CA PRO A 229 2.22 -31.09 38.20
C PRO A 229 3.68 -31.43 37.89
N PHE A 230 4.43 -31.74 38.96
CA PHE A 230 5.79 -32.25 38.87
C PHE A 230 5.76 -33.76 38.64
N LEU A 231 6.68 -34.25 37.82
CA LEU A 231 6.87 -35.68 37.64
C LEU A 231 7.78 -36.21 38.75
N THR A 232 7.19 -36.85 39.75
CA THR A 232 7.92 -37.45 40.87
C THR A 232 8.16 -38.94 40.60
N LYS A 233 9.28 -39.45 41.11
CA LYS A 233 9.53 -40.90 41.14
C LYS A 233 8.93 -41.45 42.43
N PRO A 234 8.12 -42.52 42.37
CA PRO A 234 7.65 -43.18 43.58
C PRO A 234 8.83 -43.81 44.32
N ASN A 235 8.80 -43.76 45.65
CA ASN A 235 9.80 -44.41 46.49
C ASN A 235 9.53 -45.93 46.59
N ILE A 236 9.52 -46.59 45.43
CA ILE A 236 9.34 -48.03 45.27
C ILE A 236 10.56 -48.56 44.53
N THR A 237 11.28 -49.49 45.16
CA THR A 237 12.49 -50.09 44.62
C THR A 237 12.23 -50.70 43.24
N ARG A 238 13.00 -50.28 42.23
CA ARG A 238 12.91 -50.70 40.80
C ARG A 238 11.69 -50.20 40.00
N SER A 239 10.88 -49.28 40.53
CA SER A 239 9.78 -48.68 39.75
C SER A 239 10.29 -47.78 38.62
N LYS A 240 9.78 -47.98 37.40
CA LYS A 240 10.02 -47.12 36.22
C LYS A 240 8.93 -46.06 36.01
N GLY A 241 7.86 -46.11 36.82
CA GLY A 241 6.72 -45.20 36.68
C GLY A 241 7.06 -43.79 37.13
N ARG A 242 6.55 -42.77 36.43
CA ARG A 242 6.54 -41.37 36.90
C ARG A 242 5.12 -41.01 37.31
N LEU A 243 4.96 -40.43 38.49
CA LEU A 243 3.67 -39.95 38.99
C LEU A 243 3.59 -38.44 38.79
N LYS A 244 2.39 -37.92 38.49
CA LYS A 244 2.13 -36.49 38.53
C LYS A 244 1.78 -36.13 39.98
N SER A 245 2.60 -35.29 40.60
CA SER A 245 2.37 -34.77 41.95
C SER A 245 2.28 -33.25 41.89
N CYS A 246 1.30 -32.67 42.56
CA CYS A 246 1.19 -31.23 42.73
C CYS A 246 1.66 -30.86 44.12
N ILE A 247 2.47 -29.80 44.24
CA ILE A 247 2.79 -29.19 45.53
C ILE A 247 1.83 -28.03 45.69
N TYR A 248 1.17 -27.96 46.84
CA TYR A 248 0.40 -26.78 47.21
C TYR A 248 1.16 -26.02 48.30
N VAL A 249 1.19 -24.70 48.18
CA VAL A 249 1.74 -23.82 49.19
C VAL A 249 0.57 -23.07 49.81
N ILE A 250 0.47 -23.18 51.13
CA ILE A 250 -0.50 -22.46 51.94
C ILE A 250 0.25 -21.25 52.48
N VAL A 251 -0.08 -20.07 51.97
CA VAL A 251 0.48 -18.82 52.47
C VAL A 251 -0.56 -18.17 53.38
N PRO A 252 -0.36 -18.20 54.70
CA PRO A 252 -1.19 -17.41 55.59
C PRO A 252 -0.93 -15.93 55.32
N ARG A 253 -1.99 -15.19 55.01
CA ARG A 253 -1.88 -13.76 54.72
C ARG A 253 -1.66 -12.98 56.02
N LEU A 254 -0.38 -12.79 56.39
CA LEU A 254 0.02 -11.81 57.41
C LEU A 254 0.03 -10.43 56.74
N PHE A 255 -0.96 -9.60 57.06
CA PHE A 255 -0.88 -8.17 56.74
C PHE A 255 0.15 -7.53 57.68
N ILE A 256 1.28 -7.08 57.13
CA ILE A 256 2.23 -6.15 57.78
C ILE A 256 1.90 -4.75 57.27
#